data_AF-A0A1S3DF09-F1
#
_entry.id   AF-A0A1S3DF09-F1
#
_cell.length_a   1.000
_cell.length_b   1.000
_cell.length_c   1.000
_cell.angle_alpha   90.00
_cell.angle_beta   90.00
_cell.angle_gamma   90.00
#
_symmetry.space_group_name_H-M   'P 1'
#
loop_
_entity.id
_entity.type
_entity.pdbx_description
1 polymer ?
#
loop_
_entity_poly.entity_id
_entity_poly.type
_entity_poly.pdbx_seq_one_letter_code
_entity_poly.pdbx_strand_id
1 'polypeptide(L)'
;MGVNMPARTVAFDSTRKYDGSERRDLNPAEYIQMAGRAGRRGLDESGTVIIMCKEELPGQEALKKMMLGKQTKLVSQFRLTYAMILNLMRVSMVNVEEMMSMSFKEFGSRFRMQKNKEDLAQLEAKVRQGGEVRQAQDTDVLFENFFDQAKRFFEIRDSYMSLVEKTAEFKNAIVPGIVLHIWTLEHRDKLGLLLKVDHRRALYR
;
A
#
# COMPACT_ATOMS: atom_id res chain seq x y z
N MET A 1 4.37 29.10 2.44
CA MET A 1 3.02 28.86 1.89
C MET A 1 2.07 29.83 2.56
N GLY A 2 1.56 30.86 1.88
CA GLY A 2 0.62 31.79 2.56
C GLY A 2 0.37 33.17 1.95
N VAL A 3 0.92 33.50 0.78
CA VAL A 3 0.59 34.78 0.12
C VAL A 3 -0.43 34.52 -0.98
N ASN A 4 -1.54 35.25 -0.97
CA ASN A 4 -2.58 35.17 -2.01
C ASN A 4 -2.18 36.03 -3.22
N MET A 5 -1.08 35.66 -3.87
CA MET A 5 -0.56 36.37 -5.04
C MET A 5 -0.66 35.47 -6.28
N PRO A 6 -1.73 35.59 -7.09
CA PRO A 6 -1.84 34.89 -8.36
C PRO A 6 -0.98 35.59 -9.45
N ALA A 7 -0.46 34.81 -10.38
CA ALA A 7 0.34 35.28 -11.51
C ALA A 7 -0.30 34.82 -12.83
N ARG A 8 -0.05 35.51 -13.94
CA ARG A 8 -0.54 35.06 -15.26
C ARG A 8 0.13 33.75 -15.70
N THR A 9 1.43 33.63 -15.42
CA THR A 9 2.26 32.50 -15.84
C THR A 9 3.11 32.01 -14.67
N VAL A 10 3.23 30.70 -14.53
CA VAL A 10 4.13 30.04 -13.58
C VAL A 10 5.16 29.23 -14.36
N ALA A 11 6.44 29.41 -14.07
CA ALA A 11 7.52 28.64 -14.67
C ALA A 11 8.21 27.78 -13.60
N PHE A 12 8.34 26.49 -13.87
CA PHE A 12 9.08 25.53 -13.06
C PHE A 12 10.50 25.40 -13.61
N ASP A 13 11.50 25.74 -12.80
CA ASP A 13 12.92 25.56 -13.16
C ASP A 13 13.34 24.08 -13.17
N SER A 14 12.74 23.28 -12.29
CA SER A 14 12.97 21.83 -12.18
C SER A 14 11.72 21.12 -11.67
N THR A 15 11.54 19.86 -12.07
CA THR A 15 10.50 18.95 -11.56
C THR A 15 10.93 18.16 -10.32
N ARG A 16 12.16 18.38 -9.84
CA ARG A 16 12.73 17.71 -8.66
C ARG A 16 12.95 18.70 -7.53
N LYS A 17 12.74 18.23 -6.31
CA LYS A 17 12.93 18.99 -5.07
C LYS A 17 13.75 18.17 -4.08
N TYR A 18 14.55 18.87 -3.27
CA TYR A 18 15.26 18.28 -2.13
C TYR A 18 14.44 18.47 -0.85
N ASP A 19 14.12 17.39 -0.17
CA ASP A 19 13.31 17.40 1.07
C ASP A 19 14.15 17.35 2.35
N GLY A 20 15.48 17.45 2.24
CA GLY A 20 16.42 17.32 3.36
C GLY A 20 17.07 15.94 3.47
N SER A 21 16.50 14.92 2.82
CA SER A 21 17.07 13.56 2.74
C SER A 21 17.48 13.22 1.31
N GLU A 22 16.54 13.31 0.38
CA GLU A 22 16.72 12.90 -1.02
C GLU A 22 16.20 13.97 -2.00
N ARG A 23 16.74 13.93 -3.22
CA ARG A 23 16.16 14.62 -4.36
C ARG A 23 15.10 13.73 -4.98
N ARG A 24 13.83 14.13 -4.87
CA ARG A 24 12.68 13.40 -5.41
C ARG A 24 11.90 14.26 -6.39
N ASP A 25 11.09 13.61 -7.22
CA ASP A 25 10.13 14.30 -8.07
C ASP A 25 9.04 15.00 -7.22
N LEU A 26 8.50 16.09 -7.75
CA LEU A 26 7.39 16.81 -7.13
C LEU A 26 6.16 15.91 -7.02
N ASN A 27 5.54 15.93 -5.85
CA ASN A 27 4.27 15.24 -5.65
C ASN A 27 3.15 15.99 -6.38
N PRO A 28 2.07 15.30 -6.81
CA PRO A 28 0.96 15.94 -7.51
C PRO A 28 0.33 17.10 -6.75
N ALA A 29 0.25 17.00 -5.42
CA ALA A 29 -0.27 18.07 -4.58
C ALA A 29 0.65 19.31 -4.54
N GLU A 30 1.97 19.11 -4.51
CA GLU A 30 2.94 20.21 -4.57
C GLU A 30 2.87 20.92 -5.93
N TYR A 31 2.79 20.13 -7.02
CA TYR A 31 2.59 20.65 -8.37
C TYR A 31 1.30 21.47 -8.48
N ILE A 32 0.15 20.92 -8.07
CA ILE A 32 -1.15 21.63 -8.12
C ILE A 32 -1.11 22.92 -7.28
N GLN A 33 -0.45 22.89 -6.11
CA GLN A 33 -0.34 24.06 -5.25
C GLN A 33 0.48 25.20 -5.88
N MET A 34 1.53 24.88 -6.63
CA MET A 34 2.37 25.84 -7.34
C MET A 34 1.76 26.27 -8.67
N ALA A 35 1.38 25.31 -9.52
CA ALA A 35 0.78 25.53 -10.84
C ALA A 35 -0.57 26.23 -10.73
N GLY A 36 -1.34 25.98 -9.67
CA GLY A 36 -2.63 26.64 -9.40
C GLY A 36 -2.53 28.13 -9.08
N ARG A 37 -1.31 28.70 -9.00
CA ARG A 37 -1.10 30.15 -8.95
C ARG A 37 -1.14 30.81 -10.33
N ALA A 38 -1.10 30.03 -11.41
CA ALA A 38 -1.21 30.53 -12.78
C ALA A 38 -2.68 30.86 -13.14
N GLY A 39 -2.87 32.03 -13.76
CA GLY A 39 -4.17 32.55 -14.17
C GLY A 39 -4.82 33.42 -13.09
N ARG A 40 -5.06 34.70 -13.40
CA ARG A 40 -5.78 35.62 -12.53
C ARG A 40 -7.26 35.64 -12.92
N ARG A 41 -8.13 35.32 -11.96
CA ARG A 41 -9.59 35.32 -12.14
C ARG A 41 -10.07 36.68 -12.65
N GLY A 42 -10.77 36.69 -13.78
CA GLY A 42 -11.34 37.89 -14.39
C GLY A 42 -10.37 38.77 -15.18
N LEU A 43 -9.08 38.43 -15.25
CA LEU A 43 -8.07 39.18 -16.01
C LEU A 43 -7.43 38.35 -17.13
N ASP A 44 -7.19 37.06 -16.88
CA ASP A 44 -6.57 36.15 -17.83
C ASP A 44 -7.58 35.06 -18.24
N GLU A 45 -7.69 34.74 -19.54
CA GLU A 45 -8.59 33.68 -20.05
C GLU A 45 -8.15 32.27 -19.59
N SER A 46 -6.84 32.06 -19.46
CA SER A 46 -6.24 30.81 -18.98
C SER A 46 -4.92 31.07 -18.28
N GLY A 47 -4.55 30.18 -17.36
CA GLY A 47 -3.24 30.19 -16.70
C GLY A 47 -2.22 29.41 -17.52
N THR A 48 -1.05 30.01 -17.77
CA THR A 48 0.04 29.32 -18.49
C THR A 48 1.05 28.73 -17.49
N VAL A 49 1.40 27.47 -17.67
CA VAL A 49 2.41 26.78 -16.85
C VAL A 49 3.52 26.27 -17.77
N ILE A 50 4.77 26.62 -17.47
CA ILE A 50 5.94 26.24 -18.26
C ILE A 50 6.84 25.36 -17.39
N ILE A 51 7.30 24.23 -17.92
CA ILE A 51 8.29 23.37 -17.27
C ILE A 51 9.59 23.49 -18.07
N MET A 52 10.65 23.96 -17.41
CA MET A 52 11.96 24.10 -18.01
C MET A 52 12.65 22.73 -18.04
N CYS A 53 13.01 22.27 -19.23
CA CYS A 53 13.83 21.08 -19.42
C CYS A 53 15.28 21.54 -19.67
N LYS A 54 16.17 21.27 -18.72
CA LYS A 54 17.61 21.50 -18.86
C LYS A 54 18.28 20.23 -19.39
N GLU A 55 19.24 19.67 -18.64
CA GLU A 55 20.10 18.57 -19.10
C GLU A 55 19.42 17.19 -19.05
N GLU A 56 18.61 16.91 -18.01
CA GLU A 56 17.86 15.66 -17.89
C GLU A 56 16.40 15.88 -18.28
N LEU A 57 15.96 15.18 -19.33
CA LEU A 57 14.56 15.09 -19.70
C LEU A 57 13.82 14.25 -18.64
N PRO A 58 12.82 14.81 -17.93
CA PRO A 58 12.02 14.03 -16.99
C PRO A 58 11.26 12.93 -17.74
N GLY A 59 11.30 11.71 -17.21
CA GLY A 59 10.63 10.56 -17.80
C GLY A 59 9.13 10.82 -17.98
N GLN A 60 8.56 10.33 -19.08
CA GLN A 60 7.15 10.55 -19.42
C GLN A 60 6.20 10.08 -18.31
N GLU A 61 6.52 8.95 -17.66
CA GLU A 61 5.74 8.42 -16.54
C GLU A 61 5.77 9.34 -15.32
N ALA A 62 6.93 9.92 -14.99
CA ALA A 62 7.10 10.82 -13.87
C ALA A 62 6.29 12.12 -14.08
N LEU A 63 6.37 12.71 -15.28
CA LEU A 63 5.56 13.88 -15.65
C LEU A 63 4.07 13.57 -15.59
N LYS A 64 3.64 12.44 -16.17
CA LYS A 64 2.23 12.04 -16.17
C LYS A 64 1.74 11.84 -14.74
N LYS A 65 2.55 11.23 -13.88
CA LYS A 65 2.25 11.06 -12.46
C LYS A 65 2.17 12.40 -11.74
N MET A 66 3.07 13.35 -12.00
CA MET A 66 3.07 14.66 -11.37
C MET A 66 1.83 15.50 -11.78
N MET A 67 1.49 15.52 -13.07
CA MET A 67 0.44 16.39 -13.61
C MET A 67 -0.97 15.80 -13.48
N LEU A 68 -1.12 14.50 -13.73
CA LEU A 68 -2.40 13.79 -13.75
C LEU A 68 -2.58 12.81 -12.58
N GLY A 69 -1.62 12.77 -11.66
CA GLY A 69 -1.67 11.89 -10.50
C GLY A 69 -2.78 12.25 -9.54
N LYS A 70 -3.21 11.25 -8.76
CA LYS A 70 -4.12 11.48 -7.64
C LYS A 70 -3.43 12.37 -6.61
N GLN A 71 -4.19 13.32 -6.06
CA GLN A 71 -3.72 14.14 -4.96
C GLN A 71 -3.24 13.27 -3.78
N THR A 72 -2.18 13.73 -3.12
CA THR A 72 -1.66 13.05 -1.94
C THR A 72 -2.72 13.02 -0.84
N LYS A 73 -2.99 11.84 -0.28
CA LYS A 73 -3.90 11.71 0.85
C LYS A 73 -3.35 12.47 2.05
N LEU A 74 -4.22 13.15 2.80
CA LEU A 74 -3.83 13.71 4.09
C LEU A 74 -3.37 12.58 5.00
N VAL A 75 -2.18 12.75 5.57
CA VAL A 75 -1.61 11.86 6.57
C VAL A 75 -1.56 12.58 7.91
N SER A 76 -1.88 11.86 8.99
CA SER A 76 -1.76 12.41 10.34
C SER A 76 -0.30 12.69 10.65
N GLN A 77 0.01 13.92 11.07
CA GLN A 77 1.31 14.30 11.63
C GLN A 77 1.30 14.24 13.17
N PHE A 78 0.27 13.63 13.78
CA PHE A 78 0.19 13.49 15.22
C PHE A 78 1.37 12.68 15.75
N ARG A 79 2.12 13.29 16.67
CA ARG A 79 3.25 12.68 17.38
C ARG A 79 3.12 13.02 18.86
N LEU A 80 3.38 12.03 19.71
CA LEU A 80 3.48 12.25 21.14
C LEU A 80 4.82 12.91 21.45
N THR A 81 4.76 14.07 22.10
CA THR A 81 5.94 14.76 22.61
C THR A 81 5.91 14.73 24.13
N TYR A 82 7.07 14.69 24.78
CA TYR A 82 7.16 14.69 26.24
C TYR A 82 6.44 15.89 26.85
N ALA A 83 6.59 17.08 26.26
CA ALA A 83 5.88 18.28 26.70
C ALA A 83 4.35 18.10 26.67
N MET A 84 3.81 17.43 25.65
CA MET A 84 2.38 17.15 25.56
C MET A 84 1.93 16.18 26.66
N ILE A 85 2.69 15.10 26.90
CA ILE A 85 2.38 14.12 27.96
C ILE A 85 2.39 14.80 29.34
N LEU A 86 3.44 15.57 29.64
CA LEU A 86 3.57 16.29 30.91
C LEU A 86 2.43 17.31 31.09
N ASN A 87 2.05 18.02 30.03
CA ASN A 87 0.93 18.96 30.09
C ASN A 87 -0.41 18.26 30.33
N LEU A 88 -0.64 17.09 29.73
CA LEU A 88 -1.85 16.30 29.94
C LEU A 88 -1.91 15.73 31.36
N MET A 89 -0.80 15.20 31.87
CA MET A 89 -0.68 14.72 33.25
C MET A 89 -0.92 15.84 34.28
N ARG A 90 -0.54 17.09 33.95
CA ARG A 90 -0.79 18.24 34.82
C ARG A 90 -2.27 18.64 34.89
N VAL A 91 -2.99 18.55 33.77
CA VAL A 91 -4.36 19.05 33.64
C VAL A 91 -5.40 18.03 34.13
N SER A 92 -5.04 16.75 34.29
CA SER A 92 -5.82 15.64 34.89
C SER A 92 -7.22 15.38 34.31
N MET A 93 -7.72 16.19 33.38
CA MET A 93 -9.04 16.04 32.76
C MET A 93 -9.05 15.09 31.57
N VAL A 94 -7.91 14.85 30.91
CA VAL A 94 -7.84 14.04 29.69
C VAL A 94 -6.70 13.06 29.80
N ASN A 95 -7.03 11.78 29.71
CA ASN A 95 -6.07 10.70 29.65
C ASN A 95 -5.35 10.71 28.30
N VAL A 96 -4.06 10.39 28.30
CA VAL A 96 -3.26 10.37 27.07
C VAL A 96 -3.83 9.34 26.08
N GLU A 97 -4.33 8.23 26.60
CA GLU A 97 -5.00 7.15 25.90
C GLU A 97 -6.23 7.65 25.14
N GLU A 98 -7.06 8.47 25.79
CA GLU A 98 -8.24 9.04 25.16
C GLU A 98 -7.84 10.00 24.03
N MET A 99 -6.84 10.85 24.26
CA MET A 99 -6.31 11.75 23.23
C MET A 99 -5.75 10.98 22.02
N MET A 100 -4.99 9.90 22.27
CA MET A 100 -4.50 9.03 21.21
C MET A 100 -5.66 8.42 20.42
N SER A 101 -6.67 7.91 21.13
CA SER A 101 -7.84 7.28 20.52
C SER A 101 -8.62 8.23 19.61
N MET A 102 -8.68 9.52 19.96
CA MET A 102 -9.37 10.56 19.19
C MET A 102 -8.49 11.18 18.08
N SER A 103 -7.21 10.80 17.98
CA SER A 103 -6.30 11.37 16.99
C SER A 103 -6.72 11.04 15.55
N PHE A 104 -6.38 11.91 14.59
CA PHE A 104 -6.66 11.68 13.17
C PHE A 104 -6.02 10.39 12.62
N LYS A 105 -4.98 9.86 13.31
CA LYS A 105 -4.36 8.59 12.95
C LYS A 105 -5.32 7.42 13.21
N GLU A 106 -6.07 7.45 14.32
CA GLU A 106 -7.04 6.42 14.71
C GLU A 106 -8.39 6.59 14.01
N PHE A 107 -8.68 7.76 13.47
CA PHE A 107 -9.94 8.05 12.75
C PHE A 107 -10.24 7.02 11.65
N GLY A 108 -9.23 6.64 10.85
CA GLY A 108 -9.40 5.65 9.80
C GLY A 108 -9.64 4.22 10.31
N SER A 109 -9.17 3.89 11.52
CA SER A 109 -9.45 2.61 12.18
C SER A 109 -10.88 2.61 12.72
N ARG A 110 -11.31 3.70 13.36
CA ARG A 110 -12.68 3.89 13.86
C ARG A 110 -13.73 3.80 12.75
N PHE A 111 -13.51 4.48 11.62
CA PHE A 111 -14.43 4.41 10.48
C PHE A 111 -14.52 2.99 9.90
N ARG A 112 -13.39 2.27 9.83
CA ARG A 112 -13.36 0.87 9.40
C ARG A 112 -13.97 -0.08 10.43
N MET A 113 -13.97 0.26 11.71
CA MET A 113 -14.48 -0.62 12.77
C MET A 113 -15.95 -0.98 12.54
N GLN A 114 -16.78 -0.03 12.10
CA GLN A 114 -18.19 -0.32 11.80
C GLN A 114 -18.33 -1.30 10.65
N LYS A 115 -17.62 -1.05 9.54
CA LYS A 115 -17.60 -1.96 8.40
C LYS A 115 -17.04 -3.34 8.76
N ASN A 116 -15.96 -3.39 9.54
CA ASN A 116 -15.35 -4.63 10.00
C ASN A 116 -16.32 -5.45 10.86
N LYS A 117 -17.15 -4.80 11.69
CA LYS A 117 -18.20 -5.48 12.46
C LYS A 117 -19.27 -6.08 11.55
N GLU A 118 -19.68 -5.35 10.52
CA GLU A 118 -20.64 -5.85 9.52
C GLU A 118 -20.06 -7.02 8.72
N ASP A 119 -18.81 -6.90 8.25
CA ASP A 119 -18.09 -7.95 7.53
C ASP A 119 -17.90 -9.19 8.43
N LEU A 120 -17.60 -9.01 9.72
CA LEU A 120 -17.49 -10.09 10.70
C LEU A 120 -18.82 -10.81 10.89
N ALA A 121 -19.92 -10.07 11.08
CA ALA A 121 -21.26 -10.65 11.23
C ALA A 121 -21.67 -11.45 9.98
N GLN A 122 -21.33 -10.96 8.78
CA GLN A 122 -21.55 -11.70 7.53
C GLN A 122 -20.69 -12.96 7.45
N LEU A 123 -19.43 -12.90 7.89
CA LEU A 123 -18.55 -14.06 7.93
C LEU A 123 -19.06 -15.11 8.92
N GLU A 124 -19.47 -14.70 10.12
CA GLU A 124 -20.06 -15.57 11.13
C GLU A 124 -21.35 -16.22 10.62
N ALA A 125 -22.20 -15.47 9.91
CA ALA A 125 -23.40 -16.02 9.27
C ALA A 125 -23.06 -17.06 8.20
N LYS A 126 -22.03 -16.82 7.37
CA LYS A 126 -21.54 -17.80 6.38
C LYS A 126 -20.95 -19.04 7.04
N VAL A 127 -20.22 -18.89 8.14
CA VAL A 127 -19.69 -20.02 8.92
C VAL A 127 -20.85 -20.85 9.50
N ARG A 128 -21.89 -20.20 10.05
CA ARG A 128 -23.09 -20.88 10.54
C ARG A 128 -23.89 -21.58 9.43
N GLN A 129 -23.96 -20.99 8.23
CA GLN A 129 -24.62 -21.59 7.07
C GLN A 129 -23.81 -22.72 6.42
N GLY A 130 -22.49 -22.74 6.61
CA GLY A 130 -21.57 -23.72 6.04
C GLY A 130 -21.76 -25.16 6.54
N GLY A 131 -22.71 -25.37 7.46
CA GLY A 131 -23.02 -26.67 8.06
C GLY A 131 -21.98 -27.03 9.12
N GLU A 132 -22.46 -27.46 10.29
CA GLU A 132 -21.63 -28.26 11.19
C GLU A 132 -21.18 -29.50 10.42
N VAL A 133 -19.87 -29.71 10.32
CA VAL A 133 -19.32 -31.00 9.87
C VAL A 133 -19.99 -32.05 10.75
N ARG A 134 -20.65 -33.03 10.12
CA ARG A 134 -21.43 -34.07 10.83
C ARG A 134 -20.59 -34.60 11.99
N GLN A 135 -21.02 -34.30 13.22
CA GLN A 135 -20.34 -34.72 14.43
C GLN A 135 -20.21 -36.24 14.43
N ALA A 136 -19.04 -36.72 14.06
CA ALA A 136 -18.62 -38.08 14.31
C ALA A 136 -17.76 -37.99 15.56
N GLN A 137 -18.29 -38.52 16.66
CA GLN A 137 -17.96 -38.23 18.06
C GLN A 137 -16.48 -38.46 18.47
N ASP A 138 -15.63 -38.98 17.57
CA ASP A 138 -14.18 -39.18 17.77
C ASP A 138 -13.29 -38.59 16.65
N THR A 139 -13.86 -38.09 15.55
CA THR A 139 -13.09 -37.63 14.39
C THR A 139 -12.97 -36.11 14.28
N ASP A 140 -13.79 -35.33 14.97
CA ASP A 140 -13.77 -33.86 14.83
C ASP A 140 -12.45 -33.25 15.35
N VAL A 141 -11.93 -33.75 16.47
CA VAL A 141 -10.61 -33.34 17.02
C VAL A 141 -9.46 -33.74 16.10
N LEU A 142 -9.60 -34.87 15.39
CA LEU A 142 -8.61 -35.32 14.41
C LEU A 142 -8.65 -34.45 13.15
N PHE A 143 -9.83 -34.03 12.70
CA PHE A 143 -9.99 -33.15 11.54
C PHE A 143 -9.49 -31.74 11.81
N GLU A 144 -9.77 -31.16 12.99
CA GLU A 144 -9.23 -29.85 13.38
C GLU A 144 -7.69 -29.88 13.44
N ASN A 145 -7.13 -30.88 14.14
CA ASN A 145 -5.68 -31.05 14.20
C ASN A 145 -5.08 -31.29 12.81
N PHE A 146 -5.69 -32.12 11.97
CA PHE A 146 -5.23 -32.33 10.60
C PHE A 146 -5.26 -31.04 9.79
N PHE A 147 -6.33 -30.25 9.90
CA PHE A 147 -6.45 -28.99 9.18
C PHE A 147 -5.41 -27.98 9.63
N ASP A 148 -5.19 -27.86 10.95
CA ASP A 148 -4.15 -26.98 11.50
C ASP A 148 -2.75 -27.39 11.07
N GLN A 149 -2.45 -28.70 11.08
CA GLN A 149 -1.17 -29.21 10.62
C GLN A 149 -1.00 -29.04 9.10
N ALA A 150 -2.04 -29.28 8.31
CA ALA A 150 -2.02 -29.07 6.87
C ALA A 150 -1.82 -27.59 6.52
N LYS A 151 -2.49 -26.68 7.22
CA LYS A 151 -2.32 -25.23 7.06
C LYS A 151 -0.89 -24.82 7.37
N ARG A 152 -0.34 -25.27 8.50
CA ARG A 152 1.07 -25.04 8.87
C ARG A 152 2.04 -25.59 7.82
N PHE A 153 1.78 -26.79 7.29
CA PHE A 153 2.58 -27.38 6.22
C PHE A 153 2.60 -26.47 4.98
N PHE A 154 1.45 -25.97 4.55
CA PHE A 154 1.38 -25.06 3.40
C PHE A 154 2.08 -23.71 3.68
N GLU A 155 1.93 -23.12 4.86
CA GLU A 155 2.63 -21.88 5.25
C GLU A 155 4.16 -22.05 5.25
N ILE A 156 4.64 -23.17 5.81
CA ILE A 156 6.07 -23.51 5.82
C ILE A 156 6.57 -23.78 4.40
N ARG A 157 5.81 -24.54 3.59
CA ARG A 157 6.15 -24.83 2.20
C ARG A 157 6.29 -23.56 1.39
N ASP A 158 5.33 -22.65 1.47
CA ASP A 158 5.34 -21.40 0.68
C ASP A 158 6.50 -20.50 1.11
N SER A 159 6.77 -20.45 2.42
CA SER A 159 7.96 -19.77 2.96
C SER A 159 9.25 -20.41 2.45
N TYR A 160 9.37 -21.74 2.54
CA TYR A 160 10.55 -22.49 2.11
C TYR A 160 10.78 -22.37 0.60
N MET A 161 9.73 -22.45 -0.21
CA MET A 161 9.81 -22.25 -1.66
C MET A 161 10.36 -20.86 -2.01
N SER A 162 9.97 -19.81 -1.28
CA SER A 162 10.53 -18.47 -1.49
C SER A 162 12.04 -18.36 -1.19
N LEU A 163 12.59 -19.24 -0.33
CA LEU A 163 14.03 -19.36 -0.10
C LEU A 163 14.69 -20.21 -1.19
N VAL A 164 14.11 -21.36 -1.51
CA VAL A 164 14.63 -22.28 -2.53
C VAL A 164 14.71 -21.60 -3.90
N GLU A 165 13.73 -20.77 -4.27
CA GLU A 165 13.73 -19.96 -5.50
C GLU A 165 14.98 -19.06 -5.64
N LYS A 166 15.59 -18.66 -4.52
CA LYS A 166 16.78 -17.79 -4.52
C LYS A 166 18.07 -18.59 -4.70
N THR A 167 18.08 -19.87 -4.35
CA THR A 167 19.24 -20.75 -4.41
C THR A 167 19.68 -21.01 -5.87
N ALA A 168 20.99 -21.07 -6.10
CA ALA A 168 21.55 -21.32 -7.44
C ALA A 168 21.20 -22.72 -7.97
N GLU A 169 21.16 -23.72 -7.08
CA GLU A 169 20.80 -25.10 -7.40
C GLU A 169 19.41 -25.21 -8.00
N PHE A 170 18.42 -24.50 -7.44
CA PHE A 170 17.06 -24.48 -7.95
C PHE A 170 16.97 -23.80 -9.31
N LYS A 171 17.67 -22.67 -9.50
CA LYS A 171 17.72 -21.98 -10.80
C LYS A 171 18.36 -22.84 -11.89
N ASN A 172 19.37 -23.63 -11.54
CA ASN A 172 20.03 -24.55 -12.46
C ASN A 172 19.20 -25.82 -12.71
N ALA A 173 18.45 -26.27 -11.71
CA ALA A 173 17.57 -27.43 -11.83
C ALA A 173 16.32 -27.13 -12.66
N ILE A 174 15.85 -25.88 -12.69
CA ILE A 174 14.69 -25.46 -13.50
C ILE A 174 15.11 -25.21 -14.94
N VAL A 175 14.98 -26.25 -15.77
CA VAL A 175 15.26 -26.22 -17.22
C VAL A 175 13.96 -26.47 -17.99
N PRO A 176 13.76 -25.83 -19.16
CA PRO A 176 12.64 -26.16 -20.04
C PRO A 176 12.56 -27.66 -20.33
N GLY A 177 11.36 -28.24 -20.22
CA GLY A 177 11.13 -29.68 -20.41
C GLY A 177 10.80 -30.45 -19.12
N ILE A 178 11.01 -29.86 -17.94
CA ILE A 178 10.73 -30.52 -16.66
C ILE A 178 9.23 -30.51 -16.34
N VAL A 179 8.75 -31.61 -15.77
CA VAL A 179 7.39 -31.73 -15.22
C VAL A 179 7.35 -31.11 -13.84
N LEU A 180 6.46 -30.14 -13.67
CA LEU A 180 6.21 -29.44 -12.42
C LEU A 180 4.83 -29.82 -11.89
N HIS A 181 4.75 -29.96 -10.57
CA HIS A 181 3.46 -30.01 -9.87
C HIS A 181 3.00 -28.58 -9.58
N ILE A 182 1.91 -28.17 -10.22
CA ILE A 182 1.36 -26.82 -10.14
C ILE A 182 0.25 -26.80 -9.10
N TRP A 183 0.43 -25.91 -8.14
CA TRP A 183 -0.53 -25.65 -7.07
C TRP A 183 -0.79 -24.14 -6.98
N THR A 184 -1.66 -23.64 -7.86
CA THR A 184 -2.09 -22.22 -7.92
C THR A 184 -3.58 -22.09 -7.62
N LEU A 185 -4.04 -20.84 -7.45
CA LEU A 185 -5.47 -20.54 -7.21
C LEU A 185 -6.37 -21.06 -8.34
N GLU A 186 -5.91 -21.01 -9.58
CA GLU A 186 -6.66 -21.44 -10.76
C GLU A 186 -6.44 -22.92 -11.12
N HIS A 187 -5.29 -23.48 -10.75
CA HIS A 187 -4.90 -24.85 -11.07
C HIS A 187 -4.35 -25.54 -9.82
N ARG A 188 -5.23 -26.30 -9.14
CA ARG A 188 -4.83 -27.17 -8.03
C ARG A 188 -4.53 -28.56 -8.54
N ASP A 189 -3.44 -29.14 -8.06
CA ASP A 189 -3.04 -30.53 -8.30
C ASP A 189 -2.93 -30.90 -9.78
N LYS A 190 -2.32 -30.01 -10.57
CA LYS A 190 -2.09 -30.27 -12.01
C LYS A 190 -0.61 -30.47 -12.28
N LEU A 191 -0.29 -31.41 -13.16
CA LEU A 191 1.03 -31.52 -13.74
C LEU A 191 1.13 -30.56 -14.94
N GLY A 192 2.22 -29.80 -14.98
CA GLY A 192 2.52 -28.89 -16.09
C GLY A 192 3.95 -29.07 -16.55
N LEU A 193 4.22 -28.79 -17.82
CA LEU A 193 5.56 -28.88 -18.39
C LEU A 193 6.14 -27.47 -18.52
N LEU A 194 7.34 -27.28 -18.00
CA LEU A 194 7.98 -25.97 -18.02
C LEU A 194 8.47 -25.62 -19.44
N LEU A 195 7.94 -24.55 -20.02
CA LEU A 195 8.30 -24.13 -21.38
C LEU A 195 9.42 -23.08 -21.39
N LYS A 196 9.41 -22.12 -20.47
CA LYS A 196 10.38 -21.03 -20.41
C LYS A 196 10.42 -20.40 -19.02
N VAL A 197 11.61 -20.05 -18.56
CA VAL A 197 11.81 -19.25 -17.34
C VAL A 197 12.20 -17.83 -17.76
N ASP A 198 11.47 -16.83 -17.27
CA ASP A 198 11.79 -15.42 -17.52
C ASP A 198 12.33 -14.78 -16.25
N HIS A 199 13.64 -14.50 -16.22
CA HIS A 199 14.31 -13.91 -15.06
C HIS A 199 14.07 -12.39 -14.93
N ARG A 200 13.36 -11.74 -15.87
CA ARG A 200 13.24 -10.27 -15.91
C ARG A 200 12.13 -9.67 -15.05
N ARG A 201 11.28 -10.47 -14.39
CA ARG A 201 10.07 -9.97 -13.71
C ARG A 201 10.21 -9.61 -12.22
N ALA A 202 11.39 -9.71 -11.62
CA ALA A 202 11.59 -9.39 -10.20
C ALA A 202 11.67 -7.88 -9.87
N LEU A 203 11.64 -6.98 -10.86
CA LEU A 203 11.85 -5.53 -10.67
C LEU A 203 10.56 -4.68 -10.61
N TYR A 204 9.38 -5.29 -10.71
CA TYR A 204 8.09 -4.57 -10.60
C TYR A 204 7.12 -5.30 -9.69
N ARG A 205 7.37 -5.25 -8.37
CA ARG A 205 6.35 -5.36 -7.34
C ARG A 205 6.67 -4.38 -6.22
#